data_AF-A0A7Y5SD57-F1
#
_entry.id   AF-A0A7Y5SD57-F1
#
_cell.length_a   1.000
_cell.length_b   1.000
_cell.length_c   1.000
_cell.angle_alpha   90.00
_cell.angle_beta   90.00
_cell.angle_gamma   90.00
#
_symmetry.space_group_name_H-M   'P 1'
#
loop_
_entity.id
_entity.type
_entity.pdbx_description
1 polymer ?
#
loop_
_entity_poly.entity_id
_entity_poly.type
_entity_poly.pdbx_seq_one_letter_code
_entity_poly.pdbx_strand_id
1 'polypeptide(L)'
;MRRFVESFVAGPPAARSRVVGAVLGAAVGDALGHPTEFLSHQAIRRQYGPSGVTGFELWWERDGRRFAPYTDDTQMAEIVLRALVGHGNSASAMDAVMEEIATGFAHWSVDPQGGHRAPGN
;
A
#
# COMPACT_ATOMS: atom_id res chain seq x y z
N MET A 1 0.96 4.20 -10.12
CA MET A 1 0.26 5.16 -9.22
C MET A 1 -0.35 6.39 -9.91
N ARG A 2 0.42 7.27 -10.58
CA ARG A 2 -0.12 8.56 -11.10
C ARG A 2 -1.35 8.40 -12.02
N ARG A 3 -1.28 7.44 -12.95
CA ARG A 3 -2.37 7.09 -13.87
C ARG A 3 -3.58 6.39 -13.20
N PHE A 4 -3.38 5.83 -12.01
CA PHE A 4 -4.43 5.20 -11.20
C PHE A 4 -5.20 6.26 -10.37
N VAL A 5 -4.51 7.29 -9.87
CA VAL A 5 -5.12 8.39 -9.10
C VAL A 5 -5.96 9.32 -9.99
N GLU A 6 -5.59 9.49 -11.26
CA GLU A 6 -6.30 10.38 -12.20
C GLU A 6 -7.64 9.81 -12.69
N SER A 7 -7.78 8.47 -12.76
CA SER A 7 -9.05 7.81 -13.12
C SER A 7 -10.06 7.74 -11.98
N PHE A 8 -9.68 8.16 -10.76
CA PHE A 8 -10.56 8.20 -9.59
C PHE A 8 -11.51 9.41 -9.65
N VAL A 9 -12.72 9.13 -10.13
CA VAL A 9 -14.00 9.54 -9.51
C VAL A 9 -14.54 10.95 -9.81
N ALA A 10 -15.75 10.98 -10.36
CA ALA A 10 -16.67 12.13 -10.35
C ALA A 10 -17.28 12.33 -8.95
N GLY A 11 -17.24 13.57 -8.43
CA GLY A 11 -17.80 13.93 -7.13
C GLY A 11 -17.29 15.28 -6.63
N PRO A 12 -17.80 15.81 -5.49
CA PRO A 12 -17.35 17.09 -4.95
C PRO A 12 -15.84 17.07 -4.64
N PRO A 13 -15.08 18.14 -4.91
CA PRO A 13 -13.63 18.19 -4.73
C PRO A 13 -13.13 17.69 -3.36
N ALA A 14 -13.90 17.97 -2.29
CA ALA A 14 -13.57 17.54 -0.93
C ALA A 14 -13.67 16.02 -0.74
N ALA A 15 -14.65 15.34 -1.34
CA ALA A 15 -14.78 13.88 -1.23
C ALA A 15 -13.65 13.17 -1.98
N ARG A 16 -13.31 13.66 -3.18
CA ARG A 16 -12.19 13.16 -3.97
C ARG A 16 -10.86 13.32 -3.22
N SER A 17 -10.62 14.50 -2.63
CA SER A 17 -9.40 14.74 -1.85
C SER A 17 -9.26 13.79 -0.66
N ARG A 18 -10.36 13.42 0.00
CA ARG A 18 -10.33 12.46 1.11
C ARG A 18 -10.00 11.05 0.65
N VAL A 19 -10.59 10.59 -0.46
CA VAL A 19 -10.30 9.25 -1.02
C VAL A 19 -8.83 9.16 -1.44
N VAL A 20 -8.34 10.16 -2.17
CA VAL A 20 -6.94 10.20 -2.59
C VAL A 20 -6.00 10.27 -1.38
N GLY A 21 -6.33 11.11 -0.40
CA GLY A 21 -5.56 11.24 0.83
C GLY A 21 -5.53 9.94 1.65
N ALA A 22 -6.62 9.18 1.70
CA ALA A 22 -6.67 7.89 2.39
C ALA A 22 -5.78 6.84 1.70
N VAL A 23 -5.88 6.70 0.37
CA VAL A 23 -5.09 5.73 -0.38
C VAL A 23 -3.59 6.07 -0.33
N LEU A 24 -3.23 7.32 -0.58
CA LEU A 24 -1.83 7.75 -0.52
C LEU A 24 -1.28 7.76 0.90
N GLY A 25 -2.10 8.16 1.89
CA GLY A 25 -1.72 8.16 3.29
C GLY A 25 -1.46 6.76 3.82
N ALA A 26 -2.27 5.76 3.41
CA ALA A 26 -2.03 4.36 3.75
C ALA A 26 -0.67 3.88 3.19
N ALA A 27 -0.39 4.13 1.91
CA ALA A 27 0.88 3.72 1.28
C ALA A 27 2.11 4.44 1.87
N VAL A 28 1.97 5.71 2.25
CA VAL A 28 3.01 6.47 2.96
C VAL A 28 3.23 5.91 4.37
N GLY A 29 2.15 5.59 5.08
CA GLY A 29 2.20 5.02 6.42
C GLY A 29 2.87 3.64 6.47
N ASP A 30 2.51 2.77 5.53
CA ASP A 30 3.16 1.49 5.28
C ASP A 30 4.68 1.67 5.10
N ALA A 31 5.10 2.46 4.10
CA ALA A 31 6.53 2.65 3.82
C ALA A 31 7.31 3.31 4.97
N LEU A 32 6.68 4.18 5.78
CA LEU A 32 7.27 4.76 6.98
C LEU A 32 7.34 3.77 8.16
N GLY A 33 6.36 2.86 8.24
CA GLY A 33 6.24 1.89 9.33
C GLY A 33 7.15 0.69 9.18
N HIS A 34 7.39 0.23 7.94
CA HIS A 34 8.21 -0.93 7.62
C HIS A 34 9.56 -1.01 8.39
N PRO A 35 10.39 0.05 8.46
CA PRO A 35 11.67 -0.01 9.17
C PRO A 35 11.56 -0.22 10.68
N THR A 36 10.36 -0.06 11.24
CA THR A 36 10.07 -0.23 12.66
C THR A 36 9.27 -1.47 12.97
N GLU A 37 8.94 -2.26 11.95
CA GLU A 37 8.22 -3.51 12.13
C GLU A 37 9.01 -4.46 13.04
N PHE A 38 8.30 -5.12 13.96
CA PHE A 38 8.85 -5.96 15.02
C PHE A 38 9.80 -5.28 16.02
N LEU A 39 10.03 -3.96 15.91
CA LEU A 39 10.76 -3.22 16.92
C LEU A 39 9.84 -2.86 18.09
N SER A 40 10.35 -3.07 19.31
CA SER A 40 9.69 -2.47 20.49
C SER A 40 9.75 -0.95 20.41
N HIS A 41 8.78 -0.27 21.03
CA HIS A 41 8.80 1.18 21.15
C HIS A 41 10.11 1.73 21.76
N GLN A 42 10.73 1.00 22.70
CA GLN A 42 12.03 1.38 23.26
C GLN A 42 13.16 1.26 22.23
N ALA A 43 13.13 0.24 21.37
CA ALA A 43 14.09 0.08 20.28
C ALA A 43 13.93 1.19 19.23
N ILE A 44 12.69 1.51 18.85
CA ILE A 44 12.39 2.64 17.96
C ILE A 44 12.96 3.94 18.52
N ARG A 45 12.71 4.26 19.79
CA ARG A 45 13.24 5.49 20.41
C ARG A 45 14.76 5.51 20.56
N ARG A 46 15.41 4.35 20.73
CA ARG A 46 16.88 4.26 20.73
C ARG A 46 17.46 4.52 19.34
N GLN A 47 16.82 4.03 18.30
CA GLN A 47 17.29 4.15 16.92
C GLN A 47 16.99 5.53 16.31
N TYR A 48 15.76 6.02 16.47
CA TYR A 48 15.27 7.25 15.82
C TYR A 48 15.19 8.47 16.77
N GLY A 49 15.47 8.28 18.06
CA GLY A 49 15.36 9.34 19.06
C GLY A 49 13.94 9.57 19.58
N PRO A 50 13.73 10.61 20.40
CA PRO A 50 12.47 10.85 21.09
C PRO A 50 11.30 11.17 20.14
N SER A 51 11.57 11.71 18.96
CA SER A 51 10.57 12.04 17.93
C SER A 51 10.17 10.84 17.07
N GLY A 52 10.82 9.69 17.22
CA GLY A 52 10.56 8.51 16.39
C GLY A 52 10.89 8.74 14.91
N VAL A 53 10.22 7.99 14.03
CA VAL A 53 10.40 8.07 12.58
C VAL A 53 9.88 9.42 12.09
N THR A 54 10.75 10.20 11.44
CA THR A 54 10.42 11.53 10.88
C THR A 54 10.64 11.62 9.36
N GLY A 55 11.07 10.52 8.74
CA GLY A 55 11.31 10.43 7.30
C GLY A 55 11.45 8.98 6.85
N PHE A 56 11.53 8.77 5.55
CA PHE A 56 11.69 7.45 4.95
C PHE A 56 13.11 6.91 5.14
N GLU A 57 13.20 5.65 5.55
CA GLU A 57 14.43 4.85 5.46
C GLU A 57 14.53 4.26 4.05
N LEU A 58 15.58 4.61 3.30
CA LEU A 58 15.73 4.16 1.91
C LEU A 58 16.41 2.78 1.86
N TRP A 59 15.66 1.73 2.16
CA TRP A 59 16.19 0.38 2.36
C TRP A 59 16.29 -0.47 1.08
N TRP A 60 15.66 -0.05 -0.02
CA TRP A 60 15.68 -0.79 -1.29
C TRP A 60 16.48 -0.04 -2.34
N GLU A 61 17.21 -0.77 -3.19
CA GLU A 61 17.92 -0.23 -4.35
C GLU A 61 17.46 -0.92 -5.64
N ARG A 62 17.13 -0.12 -6.65
CA ARG A 62 16.82 -0.61 -8.01
C ARG A 62 17.31 0.38 -9.03
N ASP A 63 17.97 -0.10 -10.08
CA ASP A 63 18.50 0.71 -11.18
C ASP A 63 19.38 1.89 -10.70
N GLY A 64 20.21 1.65 -9.67
CA GLY A 64 21.10 2.64 -9.06
C GLY A 64 20.40 3.74 -8.24
N ARG A 65 19.14 3.53 -7.86
CA ARG A 65 18.36 4.46 -7.03
C ARG A 65 17.88 3.79 -5.76
N ARG A 66 18.10 4.46 -4.62
CA ARG A 66 17.58 4.04 -3.31
C ARG A 66 16.23 4.69 -3.03
N PHE A 67 15.29 3.91 -2.53
CA PHE A 67 13.96 4.38 -2.15
C PHE A 67 13.37 3.51 -1.03
N ALA A 68 12.25 3.97 -0.47
CA ALA A 68 11.43 3.21 0.47
C ALA A 68 10.19 2.69 -0.27
N PRO A 69 10.15 1.42 -0.71
CA PRO A 69 8.93 0.84 -1.23
C PRO A 69 7.90 0.64 -0.12
N TYR A 70 6.62 0.65 -0.51
CA TYR A 70 5.53 0.12 0.30
C TYR A 70 5.57 -1.42 0.32
N THR A 71 4.91 -2.07 1.28
CA THR A 71 4.97 -3.53 1.50
C THR A 71 3.71 -4.24 1.01
N ASP A 72 3.48 -5.45 1.51
CA ASP A 72 2.29 -6.26 1.30
C ASP A 72 1.00 -5.56 1.71
N ASP A 73 1.00 -4.73 2.76
CA ASP A 73 -0.18 -3.93 3.15
C ASP A 73 -0.74 -3.14 1.96
N THR A 74 0.11 -2.36 1.29
CA THR A 74 -0.30 -1.58 0.12
C THR A 74 -0.51 -2.45 -1.12
N GLN A 75 0.36 -3.43 -1.35
CA GLN A 75 0.25 -4.29 -2.55
C GLN A 75 -1.07 -5.08 -2.56
N MET A 76 -1.49 -5.62 -1.41
CA MET A 76 -2.75 -6.34 -1.28
C MET A 76 -3.96 -5.40 -1.28
N ALA A 77 -3.86 -4.23 -0.63
CA ALA A 77 -4.91 -3.21 -0.70
C ALA A 77 -5.15 -2.74 -2.15
N GLU A 78 -4.10 -2.61 -2.96
CA GLU A 78 -4.22 -2.26 -4.38
C GLU A 78 -5.05 -3.29 -5.17
N ILE A 79 -4.87 -4.58 -4.90
CA ILE A 79 -5.67 -5.66 -5.53
C ILE A 79 -7.15 -5.47 -5.23
N VAL A 80 -7.49 -5.25 -3.96
CA VAL A 80 -8.88 -5.00 -3.54
C VAL A 80 -9.46 -3.75 -4.21
N LEU A 81 -8.71 -2.64 -4.22
CA LEU A 81 -9.15 -1.40 -4.84
C LEU A 81 -9.37 -1.55 -6.34
N ARG A 82 -8.50 -2.27 -7.04
CA ARG A 82 -8.64 -2.54 -8.49
C ARG A 82 -9.89 -3.36 -8.78
N ALA A 83 -10.14 -4.42 -8.02
CA ALA A 83 -11.31 -5.26 -8.20
C ALA A 83 -12.62 -4.48 -8.00
N LEU A 84 -12.70 -3.70 -6.91
CA LEU A 84 -13.87 -2.88 -6.60
C LEU A 84 -14.14 -1.80 -7.66
N VAL A 85 -13.09 -1.16 -8.17
CA VAL A 85 -13.22 -0.12 -9.21
C VAL A 85 -13.54 -0.73 -10.58
N GLY A 86 -12.95 -1.87 -10.91
CA GLY A 86 -13.12 -2.53 -12.21
C GLY A 86 -14.52 -3.09 -12.45
N HIS A 87 -15.16 -3.59 -11.38
CA HIS A 87 -16.46 -4.25 -11.46
C HIS A 87 -17.66 -3.33 -11.16
N GLY A 88 -17.42 -2.12 -10.64
CA GLY A 88 -18.47 -1.18 -10.26
C GLY A 88 -19.24 -1.61 -9.00
N ASN A 89 -20.31 -0.89 -8.67
CA ASN A 89 -21.04 -1.06 -7.41
C ASN A 89 -22.42 -1.70 -7.65
N SER A 90 -22.46 -3.02 -7.82
CA SER A 90 -23.72 -3.78 -7.86
C SER A 90 -23.60 -5.09 -7.07
N ALA A 91 -24.72 -5.54 -6.50
CA ALA A 91 -24.76 -6.81 -5.78
C ALA A 91 -24.43 -8.01 -6.68
N SER A 92 -24.82 -7.95 -7.96
CA SER A 92 -24.54 -9.00 -8.94
C SER A 92 -23.07 -9.10 -9.36
N ALA A 93 -22.27 -8.05 -9.11
CA ALA A 93 -20.84 -8.03 -9.43
C ALA A 93 -19.98 -8.58 -8.29
N MET A 94 -20.55 -8.82 -7.10
CA MET A 94 -19.78 -9.16 -5.91
C MET A 94 -19.03 -10.48 -6.04
N ASP A 95 -19.63 -11.50 -6.65
CA ASP A 95 -18.96 -12.79 -6.86
C ASP A 95 -17.70 -12.63 -7.74
N ALA A 96 -17.79 -11.83 -8.81
CA ALA A 96 -16.67 -11.54 -9.70
C ALA A 96 -15.58 -10.70 -9.01
N VAL A 97 -15.96 -9.73 -8.17
CA VAL A 97 -15.02 -8.97 -7.32
C VAL A 97 -14.27 -9.91 -6.39
N MET A 98 -14.96 -10.81 -5.71
CA MET A 98 -14.36 -11.74 -4.77
C MET A 98 -13.43 -12.74 -5.47
N GLU A 99 -13.80 -13.21 -6.66
CA GLU A 99 -12.96 -14.06 -7.49
C GLU A 99 -11.68 -13.33 -7.93
N GLU A 100 -11.78 -12.09 -8.40
CA GLU A 100 -10.61 -11.29 -8.79
C GLU A 100 -9.67 -11.04 -7.59
N ILE A 101 -10.22 -10.71 -6.41
CA ILE A 101 -9.42 -10.53 -5.19
C ILE A 101 -8.70 -11.84 -4.83
N ALA A 102 -9.41 -12.98 -4.86
CA ALA A 102 -8.83 -14.28 -4.53
C ALA A 102 -7.71 -14.68 -5.49
N THR A 103 -7.94 -14.54 -6.81
CA THR A 103 -6.91 -14.78 -7.83
C THR A 103 -5.73 -13.84 -7.66
N GLY A 104 -6.00 -12.55 -7.39
CA GLY A 104 -4.97 -11.55 -7.16
C GLY A 104 -4.08 -11.87 -5.96
N PHE A 105 -4.67 -12.25 -4.82
CA PHE A 105 -3.92 -12.66 -3.63
C PHE A 105 -3.12 -13.94 -3.86
N ALA A 106 -3.70 -14.94 -4.53
CA ALA A 106 -2.99 -16.17 -4.88
C ALA A 106 -1.77 -15.88 -5.76
N HIS A 107 -1.94 -15.06 -6.80
CA HIS A 107 -0.84 -14.62 -7.66
C HIS A 107 0.23 -13.87 -6.86
N TRP A 108 -0.18 -12.87 -6.07
CA TRP A 108 0.72 -12.05 -5.26
C TRP A 108 1.54 -12.88 -4.27
N SER A 109 0.95 -13.93 -3.69
CA SER A 109 1.67 -14.81 -2.76
C SER A 109 2.91 -15.47 -3.38
N VAL A 110 2.86 -15.72 -4.69
CA VAL A 110 3.92 -16.35 -5.48
C VAL A 110 4.85 -15.31 -6.09
N ASP A 111 4.29 -14.21 -6.62
CA ASP A 111 5.02 -13.14 -7.31
C ASP A 111 4.59 -11.75 -6.80
N PRO A 112 5.14 -11.32 -5.65
CA PRO A 112 4.84 -10.00 -5.10
C PRO A 112 5.46 -8.90 -5.97
N GLN A 113 4.84 -7.71 -5.99
CA GLN A 113 5.33 -6.61 -6.80
C GLN A 113 6.77 -6.25 -6.41
N GLY A 114 7.66 -6.18 -7.41
CA GLY A 114 9.06 -5.86 -7.17
C GLY A 114 9.85 -6.92 -6.40
N GLY A 115 9.26 -8.11 -6.15
CA GLY A 115 9.90 -9.20 -5.44
C GLY A 115 10.07 -8.96 -3.94
N HIS A 116 9.32 -8.02 -3.34
CA HIS A 116 9.44 -7.66 -1.92
C HIS A 116 8.10 -7.68 -1.19
N ARG A 117 8.17 -7.91 0.12
CA ARG A 117 7.08 -7.92 1.11
C ARG A 117 7.62 -7.36 2.44
N ALA A 118 6.77 -7.15 3.44
CA ALA A 118 7.23 -6.82 4.78
C ALA A 118 8.21 -7.87 5.34
N PRO A 119 9.11 -7.50 6.26
CA PRO A 119 9.89 -8.44 7.04
C PRO A 119 8.98 -9.39 7.83
N GLY A 120 9.50 -10.55 8.22
CA GLY A 120 8.68 -11.60 8.85
C GLY A 120 8.18 -12.61 7.82
N ASN A 121 8.25 -13.89 8.18
CA ASN A 121 7.87 -15.01 7.30
C ASN A 121 6.35 -15.14 7.17
#